data_AF-A0A1S6QGN0-F1
#
_entry.id   AF-A0A1S6QGN0-F1
#
_cell.length_a   1.000
_cell.length_b   1.000
_cell.length_c   1.000
_cell.angle_alpha   90.00
_cell.angle_beta   90.00
_cell.angle_gamma   90.00
#
_symmetry.space_group_name_H-M   'P 1'
#
loop_
_entity.id
_entity.type
_entity.pdbx_description
1 polymer ?
#
loop_
_entity_poly.entity_id
_entity_poly.type
_entity_poly.pdbx_seq_one_letter_code
_entity_poly.pdbx_strand_id
1 'polypeptide(L)'
;MVLLAIILDILSVGNYFFQLTVGPHTGVAYWLGTILQIIFAVILLLFAITYKGKKNIDVKVPGYKNDVPTLRYSIIMASLILNIPVIFLYVLNLTGAPIIFGG
;
A
#
# COMPACT_ATOMS: atom_id res chain seq x y z
N MET A 1 -9.49 -4.34 -10.59
CA MET A 1 -8.57 -4.81 -9.52
C MET A 1 -7.17 -4.24 -9.72
N VAL A 2 -6.42 -4.62 -10.76
CA VAL A 2 -5.03 -4.10 -10.95
C VAL A 2 -4.98 -2.59 -11.16
N LEU A 3 -5.78 -2.05 -12.08
CA LEU A 3 -5.80 -0.62 -12.38
C LEU A 3 -6.24 0.23 -11.16
N LEU A 4 -7.16 -0.30 -10.35
CA LEU A 4 -7.57 0.34 -9.09
C LEU A 4 -6.48 0.28 -8.01
N ALA A 5 -5.70 -0.81 -7.93
CA ALA A 5 -4.58 -0.90 -7.01
C ALA A 5 -3.50 0.14 -7.34
N ILE A 6 -3.18 0.32 -8.62
CA ILE A 6 -2.24 1.35 -9.07
C ILE A 6 -2.77 2.76 -8.75
N ILE A 7 -4.06 3.02 -8.96
CA ILE A 7 -4.66 4.31 -8.59
C ILE A 7 -4.54 4.56 -7.07
N LEU A 8 -4.79 3.54 -6.24
CA LEU A 8 -4.64 3.65 -4.79
C LEU A 8 -3.20 3.92 -4.37
N ASP A 9 -2.21 3.31 -5.03
CA ASP A 9 -0.80 3.59 -4.77
C ASP A 9 -0.46 5.05 -5.12
N ILE A 10 -0.95 5.56 -6.25
CA ILE A 10 -0.76 6.98 -6.63
C ILE A 10 -1.42 7.91 -5.59
N LEU A 11 -2.63 7.57 -5.13
CA LEU A 11 -3.32 8.33 -4.09
C LEU A 11 -2.58 8.28 -2.75
N SER A 12 -1.96 7.14 -2.40
CA SER A 12 -1.12 7.02 -1.20
C SER A 12 0.09 7.93 -1.28
N VAL A 13 0.78 7.97 -2.43
CA VAL A 13 1.89 8.91 -2.67
C VAL A 13 1.40 10.37 -2.60
N GLY A 14 0.26 10.69 -3.20
CA GLY A 14 -0.34 12.02 -3.11
C GLY A 14 -0.67 12.43 -1.66
N ASN A 15 -1.22 11.50 -0.88
CA ASN A 15 -1.52 11.69 0.54
C ASN A 15 -0.26 11.93 1.38
N TYR A 16 0.86 11.27 1.05
CA TYR A 16 2.16 11.53 1.67
C TYR A 16 2.65 12.95 1.39
N PHE A 17 2.61 13.42 0.13
CA PHE A 17 3.02 14.79 -0.22
C PHE A 17 2.11 15.85 0.41
N PHE A 18 0.81 15.59 0.50
CA PHE A 18 -0.12 16.46 1.22
C PHE A 18 0.27 16.60 2.70
N GLN A 19 0.64 15.51 3.36
CA GLN A 19 1.08 15.53 4.75
C GLN A 19 2.45 16.18 4.95
N LEU A 20 3.39 16.02 4.00
CA LEU A 20 4.66 16.74 4.07
C LEU A 20 4.49 18.26 3.96
N THR A 21 3.53 18.73 3.16
CA THR A 21 3.34 20.16 2.89
C THR A 21 2.47 20.85 3.93
N VAL A 22 1.44 20.17 4.45
CA VAL A 22 0.46 20.75 5.39
C VAL A 22 0.64 20.25 6.82
N GLY A 23 1.17 19.03 6.99
CA GLY A 23 1.36 18.35 8.28
C GLY A 23 2.20 19.11 9.30
N PRO A 24 3.36 19.70 8.95
CA PRO A 24 4.20 20.40 9.93
C PRO A 24 3.48 21.59 10.59
N HIS A 25 2.42 22.11 9.98
CA HIS A 25 1.73 23.33 10.43
C HIS A 25 0.44 23.03 11.20
N THR A 26 -0.10 21.80 11.10
CA THR A 26 -1.33 21.41 11.79
C THR A 26 -1.33 19.91 12.14
N GLY A 27 -1.32 19.58 13.44
CA GLY A 27 -1.39 18.19 13.92
C GLY A 27 -2.58 17.39 13.37
N VAL A 28 -3.66 18.07 12.96
CA VAL A 28 -4.87 17.48 12.36
C VAL A 28 -4.59 16.83 11.00
N ALA A 29 -3.69 17.40 10.20
CA ALA A 29 -3.36 16.88 8.86
C ALA A 29 -2.66 15.51 8.93
N TYR A 30 -1.84 15.26 9.97
CA TYR A 30 -1.24 13.94 10.21
C TYR A 30 -2.27 12.87 10.54
N TRP A 31 -3.24 13.18 11.41
CA TRP A 31 -4.31 12.25 11.76
C TRP A 31 -5.19 11.91 10.55
N LEU A 32 -5.62 12.92 9.79
CA LEU A 32 -6.43 12.72 8.58
C LEU A 32 -5.68 11.89 7.54
N GLY A 33 -4.43 12.23 7.31
CA GLY A 33 -3.59 11.52 6.35
C GLY A 33 -3.29 10.08 6.76
N THR A 34 -3.18 9.80 8.06
CA THR A 34 -3.03 8.43 8.57
C THR A 34 -4.29 7.61 8.41
N ILE A 35 -5.45 8.20 8.69
CA ILE A 35 -6.74 7.54 8.47
C ILE A 35 -6.91 7.18 6.98
N LEU A 36 -6.60 8.11 6.07
CA LEU A 36 -6.65 7.85 4.62
C LEU A 36 -5.71 6.72 4.20
N GLN A 37 -4.49 6.69 4.72
CA GLN A 37 -3.53 5.64 4.42
C GLN A 37 -4.02 4.26 4.88
N ILE A 38 -4.63 4.18 6.06
CA ILE A 38 -5.25 2.95 6.57
C ILE A 38 -6.40 2.51 5.65
N ILE A 39 -7.27 3.43 5.23
CA ILE A 39 -8.38 3.13 4.32
C ILE A 39 -7.85 2.55 3.00
N PHE A 40 -6.84 3.16 2.38
CA PHE A 40 -6.27 2.67 1.12
C PHE A 40 -5.67 1.28 1.26
N ALA A 41 -4.96 1.02 2.35
CA ALA A 41 -4.38 -0.28 2.62
C ALA A 41 -5.42 -1.36 2.87
N VAL A 42 -6.51 -1.06 3.59
CA VAL A 42 -7.62 -2.00 3.79
C VAL A 42 -8.29 -2.34 2.47
N ILE A 43 -8.49 -1.36 1.59
CA ILE A 43 -9.04 -1.60 0.24
C ILE A 43 -8.09 -2.49 -0.58
N LEU A 44 -6.77 -2.24 -0.54
CA LEU A 44 -5.78 -3.09 -1.21
C LEU A 44 -5.78 -4.52 -0.65
N LEU A 45 -5.90 -4.68 0.66
CA LEU A 45 -6.02 -5.99 1.32
C LEU A 45 -7.28 -6.73 0.86
N LEU A 46 -8.42 -6.05 0.81
CA LEU A 46 -9.66 -6.61 0.29
C LEU A 46 -9.52 -7.03 -1.18
N PHE A 47 -8.83 -6.25 -2.01
CA PHE A 47 -8.55 -6.62 -3.40
C PHE A 47 -7.64 -7.84 -3.50
N ALA A 48 -6.64 -7.99 -2.62
CA ALA A 48 -5.76 -9.15 -2.59
C ALA A 48 -6.51 -10.44 -2.17
N ILE A 49 -7.38 -10.36 -1.15
CA ILE A 49 -8.15 -11.51 -0.64
C ILE A 49 -9.27 -11.89 -1.62
N THR A 50 -10.01 -10.89 -2.14
CA THR A 50 -11.18 -11.09 -3.02
C THR A 50 -10.78 -11.37 -4.47
N TYR A 51 -9.49 -11.41 -4.79
CA TYR A 51 -9.04 -11.70 -6.15
C TYR A 51 -9.46 -13.11 -6.60
N LYS A 52 -10.52 -13.16 -7.42
CA LYS A 52 -11.09 -14.41 -8.00
C LYS A 52 -10.42 -14.86 -9.31
N GLY A 53 -9.39 -14.16 -9.79
CA GLY A 53 -8.66 -14.54 -11.00
C GLY A 53 -7.72 -15.73 -10.78
N LYS A 54 -7.19 -16.31 -11.88
CA LYS A 54 -6.09 -17.30 -11.79
C LYS A 54 -4.91 -16.67 -11.06
N LYS A 55 -4.62 -17.16 -9.86
CA LYS A 55 -3.52 -16.65 -9.02
C LYS A 55 -2.16 -17.08 -9.57
N ASN A 56 -2.10 -18.30 -10.11
CA ASN A 56 -0.89 -18.88 -10.69
C ASN A 56 -1.09 -19.16 -12.18
N ILE A 57 -0.02 -18.95 -12.96
CA ILE A 57 0.07 -19.42 -14.33
C ILE A 57 0.60 -20.86 -14.27
N ASP A 58 -0.09 -21.80 -14.91
CA ASP A 58 0.38 -23.19 -15.02
C ASP A 58 1.48 -23.26 -16.09
N VAL A 59 2.65 -22.71 -15.77
CA VAL A 59 3.86 -22.85 -16.59
C VAL A 59 4.81 -23.77 -15.83
N LYS A 60 5.08 -24.94 -16.42
CA LYS A 60 6.17 -25.83 -15.97
C LYS A 60 7.50 -25.21 -16.35
N VAL A 61 8.11 -24.49 -15.41
CA VAL A 61 9.49 -24.02 -15.53
C VAL A 61 10.39 -25.05 -14.85
N PRO A 62 11.44 -25.58 -15.52
CA PRO A 62 12.34 -26.56 -14.89
C PRO A 62 12.99 -25.95 -13.64
N GLY A 63 12.78 -26.55 -12.46
CA GLY A 63 13.32 -26.08 -11.18
C GLY A 63 12.38 -25.21 -10.33
N TYR A 64 11.25 -24.75 -10.87
CA TYR A 64 10.19 -24.08 -10.12
C TYR A 64 8.91 -24.90 -10.19
N LYS A 65 8.40 -25.37 -9.05
CA LYS A 65 7.05 -25.95 -8.99
C LYS A 65 6.06 -24.89 -9.47
N ASN A 66 5.20 -25.26 -10.43
CA ASN A 66 4.17 -24.53 -11.19
C ASN A 66 3.34 -23.43 -10.48
N ASP A 67 3.98 -22.49 -9.81
CA ASP A 67 3.31 -21.45 -9.01
C ASP A 67 3.90 -20.09 -9.34
N VAL A 68 4.05 -19.77 -10.64
CA VAL A 68 4.40 -18.40 -11.04
C VAL A 68 3.14 -17.54 -10.87
N PRO A 69 3.13 -16.55 -9.96
CA PRO A 69 1.96 -15.70 -9.79
C PRO A 69 1.67 -14.93 -11.08
N THR A 70 0.39 -14.79 -11.44
CA THR A 70 0.03 -13.98 -12.61
C THR A 70 0.55 -12.55 -12.44
N LEU A 71 0.96 -11.90 -13.54
CA LEU A 71 1.40 -10.50 -13.52
C LEU A 71 0.40 -9.60 -12.77
N ARG A 72 -0.89 -9.86 -12.96
CA ARG A 72 -2.00 -9.14 -12.33
C ARG A 72 -2.03 -9.32 -10.81
N TYR A 73 -1.85 -10.55 -10.33
CA TYR A 73 -1.83 -10.83 -8.89
C TYR A 73 -0.55 -10.28 -8.25
N SER A 74 0.58 -10.42 -8.93
CA SER A 74 1.88 -9.90 -8.48
C SER A 74 1.87 -8.39 -8.26
N ILE A 75 1.24 -7.62 -9.16
CA ILE A 75 1.09 -6.16 -9.00
C ILE A 75 0.29 -5.84 -7.73
N ILE A 76 -0.86 -6.50 -7.52
CA ILE A 76 -1.69 -6.26 -6.32
C ILE A 76 -0.92 -6.62 -5.04
N MET A 77 -0.16 -7.71 -5.07
CA MET A 77 0.67 -8.15 -3.96
C MET A 77 1.80 -7.17 -3.66
N ALA A 78 2.46 -6.66 -4.71
CA ALA A 78 3.52 -5.66 -4.59
C ALA A 78 2.97 -4.35 -4.00
N SER A 79 1.82 -3.86 -4.46
CA SER A 79 1.13 -2.70 -3.87
C SER A 79 0.90 -2.90 -2.38
N LEU A 80 0.41 -4.07 -1.96
CA LEU A 80 0.14 -4.38 -0.56
C LEU A 80 1.45 -4.42 0.26
N ILE A 81 2.48 -5.09 -0.24
CA ILE A 81 3.80 -5.19 0.41
C ILE A 81 4.44 -3.80 0.57
N LEU A 82 4.27 -2.90 -0.39
CA LEU A 82 4.80 -1.53 -0.29
C LEU A 82 4.00 -0.65 0.68
N ASN A 83 2.67 -0.81 0.74
CA ASN A 83 1.83 0.00 1.61
C ASN A 83 1.90 -0.40 3.09
N ILE A 84 2.19 -1.67 3.43
CA ILE A 84 2.30 -2.11 4.83
C ILE A 84 3.39 -1.34 5.60
N PRO A 85 4.65 -1.24 5.13
CA PRO A 85 5.69 -0.45 5.78
C PRO A 85 5.31 1.01 5.94
N VAL A 86 4.60 1.60 4.95
CA VAL A 86 4.16 2.99 5.02
C VAL A 86 3.20 3.20 6.19
N ILE A 87 2.21 2.32 6.39
CA ILE A 87 1.32 2.38 7.57
C ILE A 87 2.12 2.24 8.86
N PHE A 88 3.06 1.29 8.91
CA PHE A 88 3.88 1.08 10.09
C PHE A 88 4.66 2.35 10.48
N LEU A 89 5.28 3.00 9.50
CA LEU A 89 5.97 4.26 9.72
C LEU A 89 5.01 5.38 10.16
N TYR A 90 3.79 5.43 9.63
CA TYR A 90 2.78 6.41 10.04
C TYR A 90 2.35 6.23 11.49
N VAL A 91 2.19 4.97 11.93
CA VAL A 91 1.93 4.65 13.34
C VAL A 91 3.09 5.09 14.23
N LEU A 92 4.35 4.84 13.82
CA LEU A 92 5.52 5.30 14.55
C LEU A 92 5.55 6.83 14.72
N ASN A 93 5.19 7.55 13.65
CA ASN A 93 5.08 9.00 13.67
C ASN A 93 4.05 9.48 14.70
N LEU A 94 2.90 8.81 14.81
CA LEU A 94 1.87 9.12 15.82
C LEU A 94 2.30 8.77 17.25
N THR A 95 3.10 7.71 17.44
CA THR A 95 3.60 7.30 18.77
C THR A 95 4.75 8.18 19.30
N GLY A 96 5.11 9.26 18.58
CA GLY A 96 6.14 10.20 19.01
C GLY A 96 7.55 9.88 18.54
N ALA A 97 7.70 8.94 17.57
CA ALA A 97 8.95 8.67 16.87
C ALA A 97 8.82 9.14 15.40
N PRO A 98 8.94 10.46 15.12
CA PRO A 98 8.69 11.00 13.79
C PRO A 98 9.83 10.70 12.82
N ILE A 99 9.81 9.51 12.21
CA ILE A 99 10.86 9.07 11.27
C ILE A 99 10.63 9.64 9.86
N ILE A 100 9.38 9.81 9.44
CA ILE A 100 9.03 10.19 8.04
C ILE A 100 8.69 11.67 7.89
N PHE A 101 8.22 12.30 8.96
CA PHE A 101 7.74 13.68 8.93
C PHE A 101 8.46 14.57 9.97
N GLY A 102 9.52 14.05 10.61
CA GLY A 102 10.39 14.81 11.50
C GLY A 102 11.35 15.68 10.70
N GLY A 103 10.84 16.81 10.22
CA GLY A 103 11.63 17.93 9.71
C GLY A 103 11.51 19.12 10.65
#